data_AF-A0A7C3YYK5-F1
#
_entry.id   AF-A0A7C3YYK5-F1
#
_cell.length_a   1.000
_cell.length_b   1.000
_cell.length_c   1.000
_cell.angle_alpha   90.00
_cell.angle_beta   90.00
_cell.angle_gamma   90.00
#
_symmetry.space_group_name_H-M   'P 1'
#
loop_
_entity.id
_entity.type
_entity.pdbx_description
1 polymer ?
#
loop_
_entity_poly.entity_id
_entity_poly.type
_entity_poly.pdbx_seq_one_letter_code
_entity_poly.pdbx_strand_id
1 'polypeptide(L)'
;MRVREILERFIEITSLALREKSQERFIELCLERLGVAGELKNFDLEEQELKLVLAMEEELQKRLEEERRKVIREMGELCLKIKGLRAYRPAYPIPQMSFFLDADA
;
A
#
# COMPACT_ATOMS: atom_id res chain seq x y z
N MET A 1 5.14 26.04 -24.65
CA MET A 1 5.67 24.67 -24.89
C MET A 1 5.82 23.87 -23.59
N ARG A 2 6.36 24.42 -22.49
CA ARG A 2 6.51 23.72 -21.20
C ARG A 2 5.27 23.01 -20.63
N VAL A 3 4.07 23.59 -20.75
CA VAL A 3 2.84 23.01 -20.16
C VAL A 3 2.46 21.67 -20.79
N ARG A 4 2.56 21.56 -22.12
CA ARG A 4 2.27 20.30 -22.83
C ARG A 4 3.22 19.18 -22.44
N GLU A 5 4.50 19.48 -22.32
CA GLU A 5 5.52 18.49 -21.90
C GLU A 5 5.23 17.97 -20.48
N ILE A 6 4.83 18.85 -19.56
CA ILE A 6 4.47 18.46 -18.19
C ILE A 6 3.17 17.65 -18.17
N LEU A 7 2.18 18.04 -18.98
CA LEU A 7 0.92 17.32 -19.11
C LEU A 7 1.12 15.92 -19.70
N GLU A 8 1.90 15.81 -20.78
CA GLU A 8 2.26 14.52 -21.39
C GLU A 8 2.97 13.62 -20.38
N ARG A 9 3.93 14.17 -19.63
CA ARG A 9 4.63 13.44 -18.58
C ARG A 9 3.69 13.01 -17.45
N PHE A 10 2.74 13.85 -17.06
CA PHE A 10 1.71 13.50 -16.09
C PHE A 10 0.85 12.33 -16.59
N ILE A 11 0.41 12.38 -17.84
CA ILE A 11 -0.40 11.33 -18.47
C ILE A 11 0.39 10.02 -18.56
N GLU A 12 1.66 10.06 -18.95
CA GLU A 12 2.53 8.89 -19.04
C GLU A 12 2.71 8.22 -17.69
N ILE A 13 3.10 8.97 -16.66
CA ILE A 13 3.31 8.43 -15.30
C ILE A 13 2.00 7.85 -14.76
N THR A 14 0.88 8.55 -14.96
CA THR A 14 -0.42 8.07 -14.49
C THR A 14 -0.86 6.81 -15.21
N SER A 15 -0.64 6.72 -16.52
CA SER A 15 -0.92 5.52 -17.31
C SER A 15 -0.04 4.34 -16.89
N LEU A 16 1.24 4.58 -16.60
CA LEU A 16 2.15 3.57 -16.07
C LEU A 16 1.68 3.10 -14.69
N ALA A 17 1.32 4.02 -13.79
CA ALA A 17 0.80 3.70 -12.46
C ALA A 17 -0.45 2.82 -12.56
N LEU A 18 -1.39 3.15 -13.46
CA LEU A 18 -2.63 2.37 -13.66
C LEU A 18 -2.39 0.97 -14.24
N ARG A 19 -1.29 0.75 -14.96
CA ARG A 19 -0.94 -0.57 -15.54
C ARG A 19 -0.03 -1.42 -14.66
N GLU A 20 0.68 -0.79 -13.74
CA GLU A 20 1.64 -1.47 -12.87
C GLU A 20 0.94 -2.54 -12.02
N LYS A 21 1.58 -3.67 -11.78
CA LYS A 21 1.01 -4.75 -10.95
C LYS A 21 1.68 -4.83 -9.57
N SER A 22 2.92 -4.39 -9.46
CA SER A 22 3.62 -4.32 -8.18
C SER A 22 3.07 -3.17 -7.34
N GLN A 23 2.69 -3.47 -6.09
CA GLN A 23 2.19 -2.47 -5.15
C GLN A 23 3.27 -1.44 -4.80
N GLU A 24 4.50 -1.89 -4.57
CA GLU A 24 5.63 -1.01 -4.26
C GLU A 24 5.89 -0.03 -5.41
N ARG A 25 5.98 -0.56 -6.64
CA ARG A 25 6.22 0.25 -7.83
C ARG A 25 5.06 1.19 -8.13
N PHE A 26 3.82 0.76 -7.87
CA PHE A 26 2.64 1.61 -7.99
C PHE A 26 2.69 2.81 -7.03
N ILE A 27 3.12 2.59 -5.78
CA ILE A 27 3.27 3.67 -4.78
C ILE A 27 4.39 4.63 -5.22
N GLU A 28 5.52 4.12 -5.69
CA GLU A 28 6.61 4.96 -6.23
C GLU A 28 6.13 5.86 -7.37
N LEU A 29 5.42 5.30 -8.35
CA LEU A 29 4.86 6.06 -9.47
C LEU A 29 3.82 7.10 -9.00
N CYS A 30 3.01 6.79 -7.98
CA CYS A 30 2.11 7.77 -7.38
C CYS A 30 2.85 8.95 -6.74
N LEU A 31 4.00 8.69 -6.08
CA LEU A 31 4.82 9.75 -5.48
C LEU A 31 5.50 10.61 -6.55
N GLU A 32 6.04 9.98 -7.59
CA GLU A 32 6.61 10.69 -8.75
C GLU A 32 5.58 11.59 -9.43
N ARG A 33 4.35 11.08 -9.62
CA ARG A 33 3.23 11.85 -10.17
C ARG A 33 2.91 13.08 -9.33
N LEU A 34 3.00 12.98 -8.01
CA LEU A 34 2.67 14.07 -7.09
C LEU A 34 3.57 15.29 -7.29
N GLY A 35 4.85 15.06 -7.62
CA GLY A 35 5.78 16.12 -8.02
C GLY A 35 5.32 16.82 -9.31
N VAL A 36 5.00 16.04 -10.34
CA VAL A 36 4.54 16.57 -11.64
C VAL A 36 3.18 17.28 -11.52
N ALA A 37 2.27 16.76 -10.69
CA ALA A 37 0.97 17.38 -10.41
C ALA A 37 1.13 18.75 -9.72
N GLY A 38 2.11 18.87 -8.81
CA GLY A 38 2.46 20.13 -8.16
C GLY A 38 2.96 21.17 -9.16
N GLU A 39 3.70 20.76 -10.18
CA GLU A 39 4.11 21.64 -11.28
C GLU A 39 2.92 22.03 -12.17
N LEU A 40 2.06 21.06 -12.51
CA LEU A 40 0.88 21.24 -13.36
C LEU A 40 -0.12 22.24 -12.75
N LYS A 41 -0.24 22.29 -11.43
CA LYS A 41 -1.12 23.21 -10.69
C LYS A 41 -0.81 24.70 -10.95
N ASN A 42 0.41 25.02 -11.37
CA ASN A 42 0.81 26.41 -11.64
C ASN A 42 0.45 26.89 -13.05
N PHE A 43 -0.20 26.03 -13.85
CA PHE A 43 -0.59 26.35 -15.22
C PHE A 43 -2.11 26.31 -15.38
N ASP A 44 -2.63 27.23 -16.18
CA ASP A 44 -4.03 27.20 -16.61
C ASP A 44 -4.17 26.18 -17.74
N LEU A 45 -4.96 25.13 -17.48
CA LEU A 45 -5.28 24.07 -18.43
C LEU A 45 -6.55 24.42 -19.20
N GLU A 46 -6.61 23.99 -20.46
CA GLU A 46 -7.84 24.09 -21.24
C GLU A 46 -8.91 23.11 -20.72
N GLU A 47 -10.19 23.39 -20.95
CA GLU A 47 -11.31 22.58 -20.44
C GLU A 47 -11.19 21.09 -20.84
N GLN A 48 -10.68 20.81 -22.03
CA GLN A 48 -10.48 19.44 -22.52
C GLN A 48 -9.36 18.71 -21.75
N GLU A 49 -8.25 19.39 -21.50
CA GLU A 49 -7.12 18.85 -20.73
C GLU A 49 -7.54 18.60 -19.29
N LEU A 50 -8.34 19.49 -18.72
CA LEU A 50 -8.86 19.39 -17.36
C LEU A 50 -9.80 18.19 -17.21
N LYS A 51 -10.69 17.94 -18.17
CA LYS A 51 -11.54 16.74 -18.21
C LYS A 51 -10.72 15.45 -18.28
N LEU A 52 -9.66 15.44 -19.07
CA LEU A 52 -8.78 14.28 -19.19
C LEU A 52 -8.05 13.98 -17.87
N VAL A 53 -7.42 15.00 -17.27
CA VAL A 53 -6.74 14.87 -15.97
C VAL A 53 -7.71 14.36 -14.91
N LEU A 54 -8.93 14.91 -14.87
CA LEU A 54 -9.95 14.53 -13.89
C LEU A 54 -10.40 13.07 -14.05
N ALA A 55 -10.62 12.60 -15.28
CA ALA A 55 -10.95 11.20 -15.55
C ALA A 55 -9.83 10.24 -15.09
N MET A 56 -8.57 10.61 -15.33
CA MET A 56 -7.43 9.81 -14.89
C MET A 56 -7.30 9.78 -13.36
N GLU A 57 -7.57 10.89 -12.68
CA GLU A 57 -7.58 10.96 -11.21
C GLU A 57 -8.69 10.09 -10.60
N GLU A 58 -9.88 10.08 -11.19
CA GLU A 58 -10.97 9.20 -10.75
C GLU A 58 -10.61 7.72 -10.86
N GLU A 59 -9.97 7.32 -11.96
CA GLU A 59 -9.53 5.94 -12.17
C GLU A 59 -8.45 5.53 -11.17
N LEU A 60 -7.49 6.42 -10.93
CA LEU A 60 -6.43 6.15 -9.99
C LEU A 60 -6.92 6.13 -8.54
N GLN A 61 -7.88 6.98 -8.19
CA GLN A 61 -8.54 6.94 -6.89
C GLN A 61 -9.24 5.60 -6.65
N LYS A 62 -9.98 5.08 -7.64
CA LYS A 62 -10.61 3.75 -7.54
C LYS A 62 -9.59 2.67 -7.25
N ARG A 63 -8.47 2.66 -7.98
CA ARG A 63 -7.38 1.71 -7.77
C ARG A 63 -6.74 1.84 -6.39
N LEU A 64 -6.51 3.06 -5.90
CA LEU A 64 -6.00 3.30 -4.53
C LEU A 64 -6.96 2.76 -3.46
N GLU A 65 -8.27 2.92 -3.66
CA GLU A 65 -9.26 2.36 -2.74
C GLU A 65 -9.24 0.83 -2.74
N GLU A 66 -9.05 0.20 -3.89
CA GLU A 66 -8.90 -1.25 -3.99
C GLU A 66 -7.66 -1.74 -3.24
N GLU A 67 -6.52 -1.09 -3.43
CA GLU A 67 -5.28 -1.39 -2.71
C GLU A 67 -5.45 -1.20 -1.19
N ARG A 68 -6.09 -0.11 -0.77
CA ARG A 68 -6.43 0.12 0.64
C ARG A 68 -7.26 -1.04 1.22
N ARG A 69 -8.27 -1.51 0.48
CA ARG A 69 -9.11 -2.65 0.89
C ARG A 69 -8.35 -3.97 0.93
N LYS A 70 -7.33 -4.16 0.09
CA LYS A 70 -6.46 -5.35 0.14
C LYS A 70 -5.60 -5.34 1.40
N VAL A 71 -4.91 -4.24 1.66
CA VAL A 71 -4.04 -4.08 2.85
C VAL A 71 -4.84 -4.32 4.14
N ILE A 72 -6.04 -3.74 4.26
CA ILE A 72 -6.89 -3.94 5.46
C ILE A 72 -7.25 -5.42 5.64
N ARG A 73 -7.56 -6.13 4.55
CA ARG A 73 -7.88 -7.56 4.60
C ARG A 73 -6.67 -8.40 5.02
N GLU A 74 -5.51 -8.15 4.42
CA GLU A 74 -4.26 -8.83 4.75
C GLU A 74 -3.85 -8.61 6.21
N MET A 75 -3.98 -7.38 6.72
CA MET A 75 -3.75 -7.07 8.14
C MET A 75 -4.72 -7.85 9.05
N GLY A 76 -5.99 -7.94 8.68
CA GLY A 76 -6.99 -8.73 9.41
C GLY A 76 -6.62 -10.21 9.47
N GLU A 77 -6.20 -10.80 8.35
CA GLU A 77 -5.76 -12.18 8.27
C GLU A 77 -4.51 -12.44 9.11
N LEU A 78 -3.52 -11.54 9.06
CA LEU A 78 -2.31 -11.62 9.89
C LEU A 78 -2.66 -11.54 11.38
N CYS A 79 -3.59 -10.67 11.78
CA CYS A 79 -4.04 -10.57 13.16
C CYS A 79 -4.71 -11.85 13.63
N LEU A 80 -5.54 -12.49 12.79
CA LEU A 80 -6.15 -13.79 13.09
C LEU A 80 -5.10 -14.90 13.19
N LYS A 81 -4.11 -14.95 12.28
CA LYS A 81 -2.99 -15.88 12.33
C LYS A 81 -2.18 -15.72 13.63
N ILE A 82 -1.87 -14.49 14.04
CA ILE A 82 -1.16 -14.21 15.30
C ILE A 82 -1.99 -14.66 16.51
N LYS A 83 -3.29 -14.38 16.53
CA LYS A 83 -4.19 -14.87 17.60
C LYS A 83 -4.20 -16.40 17.63
N GLY A 84 -4.27 -17.06 16.49
CA GLY A 84 -4.20 -18.52 16.37
C GLY A 84 -2.87 -19.08 16.90
N LEU A 85 -1.74 -18.48 16.53
CA LEU A 85 -0.42 -18.88 17.04
C LEU A 85 -0.28 -18.65 18.55
N ARG A 86 -0.86 -17.57 19.09
CA ARG A 86 -0.88 -17.32 20.55
C ARG A 86 -1.76 -18.33 21.28
N ALA A 87 -2.90 -18.70 20.72
CA ALA A 87 -3.77 -19.75 21.27
C ALA A 87 -3.14 -21.15 21.15
N TYR A 88 -2.34 -21.38 20.10
CA TYR A 88 -1.60 -22.62 19.87
C TYR A 88 -0.26 -22.68 20.60
N ARG A 89 0.16 -21.60 21.29
CA ARG A 89 1.34 -21.64 22.15
C ARG A 89 1.07 -22.75 23.17
N PRO A 90 1.77 -23.89 23.10
CA PRO A 90 1.31 -25.07 23.80
C PRO A 90 1.34 -24.73 25.28
N ALA A 91 0.23 -25.01 25.95
CA ALA A 91 0.27 -25.44 27.34
C ALA A 91 1.09 -26.74 27.36
N TYR A 92 2.40 -26.65 27.14
CA TYR A 92 3.34 -27.64 27.59
C TYR A 92 3.50 -27.29 29.07
N PRO A 93 2.87 -28.04 30.00
CA PRO A 93 3.40 -28.03 31.34
C PRO A 93 4.82 -28.56 31.19
N ILE A 94 5.82 -27.71 31.34
CA ILE A 94 7.13 -28.18 31.77
C ILE A 94 6.80 -28.93 33.05
N PRO A 95 6.94 -30.27 33.12
CA PRO A 95 6.79 -30.94 34.40
C PRO A 95 7.80 -30.27 35.30
N GLN A 96 7.35 -29.67 36.41
CA GLN A 96 8.29 -29.25 37.45
C GLN A 96 9.05 -30.54 37.82
N MET A 97 10.30 -30.66 37.37
CA MET A 97 11.19 -31.69 37.88
C MET A 97 11.35 -31.36 39.36
N SER A 98 10.55 -32.03 40.19
CA SER A 98 10.82 -32.14 41.61
C SER A 98 12.25 -32.64 41.73
N PHE A 99 13.09 -31.75 42.24
CA PHE A 99 14.45 -32.02 42.67
C PHE A 99 14.49 -33.38 43.41
N PHE A 100 15.09 -34.39 42.79
CA PHE A 100 15.58 -35.57 43.52
C PHE A 100 16.87 -35.16 44.24
N LEU A 101 16.75 -34.46 45.36
CA LEU A 101 17.84 -34.25 46.31
C LEU A 101 17.24 -34.19 47.72
N ASP A 102 16.91 -35.37 48.24
CA ASP A 102 17.03 -35.67 49.67
C ASP A 102 17.72 -37.04 49.75
N ALA A 103 19.00 -37.04 49.39
CA ALA A 103 19.95 -38.00 49.91
C ALA A 103 20.75 -37.23 50.96
N ASP A 104 20.23 -37.20 52.19
CA ASP A 104 20.97 -37.08 53.45
C ASP A 104 19.96 -36.93 54.62
N ALA A 105 19.53 -38.08 55.18
CA ALA A 105 19.09 -38.23 56.57
C ALA A 105 19.18 -39.70 56.98
#